data_AF-A0A3B9EQE6-F1
#
_entry.id   AF-A0A3B9EQE6-F1
#
_cell.length_a   1.000
_cell.length_b   1.000
_cell.length_c   1.000
_cell.angle_alpha   90.00
_cell.angle_beta   90.00
_cell.angle_gamma   90.00
#
_symmetry.space_group_name_H-M   'P 1'
#
loop_
_entity.id
_entity.type
_entity.pdbx_description
1 polymer ?
#
loop_
_entity_poly.entity_id
_entity_poly.type
_entity_poly.pdbx_seq_one_letter_code
_entity_poly.pdbx_strand_id
1 'polypeptide(L)' 'MAWHGKLLRVNLTKGTCTPEALNMDWVKLYLGQRGLGTKYLYEEIDPKVDPLSPDNKLIFVTGPLTG' A
#
# COMPACT_ATOMS: atom_id res chain seq x y z
N MET A 1 20.31 0.03 0.34
CA MET A 1 19.18 -0.01 -0.61
C MET A 1 18.16 1.03 -0.18
N ALA A 2 17.50 1.71 -1.12
CA ALA A 2 16.57 2.80 -0.78
C ALA A 2 15.16 2.32 -0.36
N TRP A 3 14.81 1.06 -0.62
CA TRP A 3 13.55 0.45 -0.16
C TRP A 3 13.81 -0.71 0.79
N HIS A 4 12.94 -0.88 1.79
CA HIS A 4 12.94 -2.03 2.70
C HIS A 4 12.46 -3.34 2.03
N GLY A 5 11.82 -3.25 0.86
CA GLY A 5 11.38 -4.41 0.07
C GLY A 5 10.21 -5.19 0.66
N LYS A 6 9.55 -4.68 1.71
CA LYS A 6 8.41 -5.31 2.38
C LYS A 6 7.26 -4.34 2.54
N LEU A 7 6.05 -4.89 2.55
CA LEU A 7 4.82 -4.20 2.93
C LEU A 7 4.13 -5.00 4.04
N LEU A 8 3.48 -4.31 4.98
CA LEU A 8 2.65 -4.94 6.01
C LEU A 8 1.17 -4.82 5.61
N ARG A 9 0.48 -5.95 5.49
CA ARG A 9 -0.98 -6.00 5.37
C ARG A 9 -1.59 -6.12 6.76
N VAL A 10 -2.50 -5.20 7.08
CA VAL A 10 -3.27 -5.25 8.32
C VAL A 10 -4.74 -5.31 7.96
N ASN A 11 -5.45 -6.31 8.49
CA ASN A 11 -6.90 -6.41 8.39
C ASN A 11 -7.50 -6.22 9.79
N LEU A 12 -8.14 -5.07 10.01
CA LEU A 12 -8.69 -4.71 11.32
C LEU A 12 -9.94 -5.52 11.68
N THR A 13 -10.75 -5.91 10.69
CA THR A 13 -11.94 -6.76 10.89
C THR A 13 -11.55 -8.16 11.38
N LYS A 14 -10.45 -8.72 10.84
CA LYS A 14 -9.94 -10.06 11.20
C LYS A 14 -8.89 -10.03 12.32
N GLY A 15 -8.36 -8.86 12.68
CA GLY A 15 -7.30 -8.71 13.66
C GLY A 15 -5.95 -9.30 13.23
N THR A 16 -5.64 -9.35 11.93
CA THR A 16 -4.43 -10.01 11.39
C THR A 16 -3.41 -9.02 10.84
N CYS A 17 -2.13 -9.34 11.02
CA CYS A 17 -0.99 -8.61 10.44
C CYS A 17 -0.08 -9.59 9.69
N THR A 18 0.11 -9.41 8.39
CA THR A 18 0.94 -10.29 7.57
C THR A 18 1.91 -9.49 6.69
N PRO A 19 3.22 -9.76 6.76
CA PRO A 19 4.17 -9.14 5.83
C PRO A 19 4.05 -9.79 4.45
N GLU A 20 4.18 -8.99 3.39
CA GLU A 20 4.35 -9.46 2.01
C GLU A 20 5.54 -8.76 1.35
N ALA A 21 6.07 -9.38 0.29
CA ALA A 21 7.12 -8.77 -0.51
C ALA A 21 6.57 -7.56 -1.26
N LEU A 22 7.35 -6.47 -1.29
CA LEU A 22 6.97 -5.29 -2.04
C LEU A 22 7.02 -5.58 -3.55
N ASN A 23 6.03 -5.10 -4.30
CA ASN A 23 6.04 -5.24 -5.75
C ASN A 23 7.11 -4.33 -6.37
N MET A 24 8.26 -4.93 -6.72
CA MET A 24 9.40 -4.18 -7.23
C MET A 24 9.21 -3.64 -8.64
N ASP A 25 8.29 -4.19 -9.42
CA ASP A 25 7.98 -3.65 -10.74
C ASP A 25 7.15 -2.36 -10.62
N TRP A 26 6.24 -2.30 -9.67
CA TRP A 26 5.55 -1.05 -9.34
C TRP A 26 6.49 -0.01 -8.74
N VAL A 27 7.45 -0.42 -7.90
CA VAL A 27 8.49 0.50 -7.39
C VAL A 27 9.26 1.17 -8.52
N LYS A 28 9.65 0.43 -9.57
CA LYS A 28 10.37 0.99 -10.72
C LYS A 28 9.53 2.02 -11.49
N LEU A 29 8.21 1.79 -11.58
CA LEU A 29 7.29 2.66 -12.32
C LEU A 29 6.82 3.88 -11.53
N TYR A 30 6.65 3.74 -10.22
CA TYR A 30 5.97 4.73 -9.37
C TYR A 30 6.81 5.25 -8.20
N LEU A 31 8.07 4.81 -8.10
CA LEU A 31 9.10 5.22 -7.13
C LEU A 31 8.75 4.88 -5.66
N GLY A 32 7.71 5.47 -5.10
CA GLY A 32 7.36 5.31 -3.68
C GLY A 32 6.32 6.32 -3.23
N GLN A 33 6.10 6.40 -1.91
CA GLN A 33 5.20 7.36 -1.25
C GLN A 33 3.89 7.56 -2.03
N ARG A 34 3.61 8.76 -2.54
CA ARG A 34 2.36 9.08 -3.25
C ARG A 34 2.16 8.23 -4.50
N GLY A 35 3.18 8.06 -5.34
CA GLY A 35 3.05 7.33 -6.59
C GLY A 35 2.68 5.87 -6.36
N LEU A 36 3.44 5.20 -5.49
CA LEU A 36 3.21 3.80 -5.15
C LEU A 36 1.90 3.62 -4.36
N GLY A 37 1.61 4.49 -3.40
CA GLY A 37 0.36 4.45 -2.63
C GLY A 37 -0.88 4.61 -3.51
N THR A 38 -0.86 5.54 -4.48
CA THR A 38 -1.96 5.68 -5.45
C THR A 38 -2.08 4.46 -6.35
N LYS A 39 -0.98 3.82 -6.76
CA LYS A 39 -1.05 2.57 -7.55
C LYS A 39 -1.72 1.44 -6.77
N TYR A 40 -1.36 1.25 -5.50
CA TYR A 40 -2.02 0.27 -4.63
C TYR A 40 -3.51 0.58 -4.46
N LEU A 41 -3.86 1.85 -4.23
CA LEU A 41 -5.26 2.25 -4.12
C LEU A 41 -6.03 1.91 -5.40
N TYR A 42 -5.52 2.31 -6.56
CA TYR A 42 -6.16 2.09 -7.86
C TYR A 42 -6.44 0.61 -8.15
N GLU A 43 -5.52 -0.29 -7.78
CA GLU A 43 -5.66 -1.73 -8.06
C GLU A 43 -6.55 -2.46 -7.05
N GLU A 44 -6.76 -1.89 -5.87
CA GLU A 44 -7.25 -2.67 -4.72
C GLU A 44 -8.54 -2.17 -4.08
N ILE A 45 -9.08 -1.03 -4.50
CA ILE A 45 -10.38 -0.55 -4.05
C ILE A 45 -11.35 -0.44 -5.22
N ASP A 46 -12.63 -0.71 -4.96
CA ASP A 46 -13.70 -0.34 -5.89
C ASP A 46 -13.75 1.21 -5.93
N PRO A 47 -13.68 1.86 -7.10
CA PRO A 47 -13.81 3.31 -7.20
C PRO A 47 -15.16 3.86 -6.71
N LYS A 48 -16.16 3.01 -6.51
CA LYS A 48 -17.47 3.34 -5.94
C LYS A 48 -17.62 2.94 -4.46
N VAL A 49 -16.55 2.46 -3.82
CA VAL A 49 -16.57 2.07 -2.39
C VAL A 49 -17.08 3.23 -1.54
N ASP A 50 -17.92 2.94 -0.56
CA ASP A 50 -18.28 3.92 0.46
C ASP A 50 -17.00 4.28 1.24
N PRO A 51 -16.58 5.57 1.26
CA PRO A 51 -15.33 5.99 1.89
C PRO A 51 -15.19 5.60 3.37
N LEU A 52 -16.32 5.42 4.08
CA LEU A 52 -16.34 5.07 5.51
C LEU A 52 -16.60 3.58 5.78
N SER A 53 -16.76 2.77 4.73
CA SER A 53 -16.96 1.33 4.87
C SER A 53 -15.67 0.58 5.21
N PRO A 54 -15.76 -0.60 5.84
CA PRO A 54 -14.59 -1.45 6.11
C PRO A 54 -13.90 -2.00 4.86
N ASP A 55 -14.52 -1.88 3.68
CA ASP A 55 -13.95 -2.31 2.41
C ASP A 55 -12.99 -1.27 1.81
N ASN A 56 -13.03 -0.03 2.29
CA ASN A 56 -12.06 0.99 1.91
C ASN A 56 -10.69 0.72 2.56
N LYS A 57 -9.60 1.17 1.92
CA LYS A 57 -8.24 0.95 2.38
C LYS A 57 -7.57 2.26 2.78
N LEU A 58 -6.98 2.26 3.97
CA LEU A 58 -6.04 3.30 4.40
C LEU A 58 -4.61 2.82 4.13
N ILE A 59 -3.84 3.61 3.38
CA ILE A 59 -2.50 3.21 2.93
C ILE A 59 -1.46 4.22 3.42
N PHE A 60 -0.55 3.76 4.28
CA PHE A 60 0.64 4.49 4.69
C PHE A 60 1.84 4.01 3.88
N VAL A 61 2.44 4.89 3.09
CA VAL A 61 3.60 4.55 2.24
C VAL A 61 4.68 5.60 2.40
N THR A 62 5.89 5.16 2.66
CA THR A 62 7.08 6.01 2.72
C THR A 62 7.78 6.09 1.37
N GLY A 63 8.63 7.11 1.20
CA GLY A 63 9.48 7.25 0.02
C GLY A 63 10.82 6.57 0.22
N PRO A 64 11.59 6.33 -0.86
CA PRO A 64 12.93 5.74 -0.77
C PRO A 64 13.95 6.56 0.02
N LEU A 65 13.66 7.85 0.24
CA LEU A 65 14.53 8.77 0.99
C LEU A 65 14.01 9.03 2.41
N THR A 66 12.91 8.38 2.81
CA THR A 66 12.39 8.44 4.17
C THR A 66 13.20 7.47 5.03
N GLY A 67 13.85 7.99 6.07
CA GLY A 67 14.61 7.26 7.08
C GLY A 67 14.19 7.68 8.47
#